data_AF-A0A939LN47-F1
#
_entry.id   AF-A0A939LN47-F1
#
_cell.length_a   1.000
_cell.length_b   1.000
_cell.length_c   1.000
_cell.angle_alpha   90.00
_cell.angle_beta   90.00
_cell.angle_gamma   90.00
#
_symmetry.space_group_name_H-M   'P 1'
#
loop_
_entity.id
_entity.type
_entity.pdbx_description
1 polymer ?
#
loop_
_entity_poly.entity_id
_entity_poly.type
_entity_poly.pdbx_seq_one_letter_code
_entity_poly.pdbx_strand_id
1 'polypeptide(L)'
;MAGLLVVTLLLGAGPAATAALAVAALLFAVGAVRGAQGTVQGVVFSRWIRPRLRPTAEREDPRPPRFAQVVGLVITGSGVVLAVLGLDAAVPVAAGVALVAAFLNAAFGFCLGCEMYVLGRRVLHRA
;
A
#
# COMPACT_ATOMS: atom_id res chain seq x y z
N MET A 1 1.60 6.68 3.44
CA MET A 1 2.42 6.05 2.39
C MET A 1 2.56 6.90 1.14
N ALA A 2 1.49 7.51 0.61
CA ALA A 2 1.56 8.36 -0.59
C ALA A 2 2.69 9.41 -0.54
N GLY A 3 2.87 10.12 0.59
CA GLY A 3 3.97 11.08 0.75
C GLY A 3 5.37 10.46 0.59
N LEU A 4 5.58 9.23 1.04
CA LEU A 4 6.87 8.53 0.88
C LEU A 4 7.14 8.14 -0.58
N LEU A 5 6.09 7.76 -1.32
CA LEU A 5 6.19 7.48 -2.75
C LEU A 5 6.49 8.75 -3.56
N VAL A 6 5.89 9.88 -3.18
CA VAL A 6 6.23 11.19 -3.76
C VAL A 6 7.69 11.55 -3.50
N VAL A 7 8.18 11.39 -2.26
CA VAL A 7 9.60 11.60 -1.93
C VAL A 7 10.50 10.69 -2.76
N THR A 8 10.12 9.42 -2.94
CA THR A 8 10.87 8.47 -3.78
C THR A 8 10.97 8.96 -5.22
N LEU A 9 9.87 9.45 -5.80
CA LEU A 9 9.85 10.00 -7.16
C LEU A 9 10.69 11.28 -7.28
N LEU A 10 10.65 12.16 -6.29
CA LEU A 10 11.45 13.39 -6.27
C LEU A 10 12.96 13.09 -6.17
N LEU A 11 13.33 12.02 -5.46
CA LEU A 11 14.72 11.54 -5.39
C LEU A 11 15.17 10.85 -6.69
N GLY A 12 14.23 10.43 -7.54
CA GLY A 12 14.50 9.79 -8.82
C GLY A 12 15.12 8.40 -8.70
N ALA A 13 16.42 8.30 -8.97
CA ALA A 13 17.18 7.07 -8.98
C ALA A 13 18.36 7.13 -8.00
N GLY A 14 18.86 5.95 -7.60
CA GLY A 14 20.00 5.83 -6.71
C GLY A 14 19.65 5.42 -5.27
N PRO A 15 20.63 5.45 -4.36
CA PRO A 15 20.53 4.77 -3.06
C PRO A 15 19.47 5.40 -2.14
N ALA A 16 19.31 6.74 -2.18
CA ALA A 16 18.32 7.43 -1.37
C ALA A 16 16.87 7.10 -1.81
N ALA A 17 16.62 7.08 -3.12
CA ALA A 17 15.31 6.69 -3.67
C ALA A 17 15.00 5.23 -3.35
N THR A 18 15.99 4.34 -3.53
CA THR A 18 15.86 2.91 -3.21
C THR A 18 15.57 2.69 -1.72
N ALA A 19 16.24 3.43 -0.83
CA ALA A 19 15.99 3.37 0.60
C ALA A 19 14.57 3.85 0.95
N ALA A 20 14.10 4.94 0.34
CA ALA A 20 12.73 5.42 0.54
C ALA A 20 11.68 4.39 0.06
N LEU A 21 11.91 3.76 -1.09
CA LEU A 21 11.05 2.69 -1.60
C LEU A 21 11.08 1.44 -0.69
N ALA A 22 12.24 1.08 -0.16
CA ALA A 22 12.39 -0.02 0.79
C ALA A 22 11.62 0.23 2.09
N VAL A 23 11.66 1.46 2.62
CA VAL A 23 10.81 1.84 3.76
C VAL A 23 9.33 1.70 3.40
N ALA A 24 8.92 2.11 2.19
CA ALA A 24 7.54 1.93 1.73
C ALA A 24 7.15 0.44 1.70
N ALA A 25 8.01 -0.41 1.15
CA ALA A 25 7.82 -1.86 1.10
C ALA A 25 7.69 -2.47 2.50
N LEU A 26 8.55 -2.07 3.45
CA LEU A 26 8.45 -2.54 4.84
C LEU A 26 7.13 -2.13 5.50
N LEU A 27 6.66 -0.90 5.27
CA LEU A 27 5.36 -0.47 5.76
C LEU A 27 4.21 -1.27 5.12
N PHE A 28 4.32 -1.63 3.83
CA PHE A 28 3.36 -2.52 3.16
C PHE A 28 3.39 -3.92 3.75
N ALA A 29 4.57 -4.46 4.07
CA ALA A 29 4.71 -5.75 4.74
C ALA A 29 4.06 -5.75 6.13
N VAL A 30 4.25 -4.69 6.92
CA VAL A 30 3.58 -4.54 8.21
C VAL A 30 2.06 -4.49 8.03
N GLY A 31 1.57 -3.74 7.04
CA GLY A 31 0.14 -3.66 6.69
C GLY A 31 -0.44 -5.00 6.22
N ALA A 32 0.32 -5.80 5.49
CA ALA A 32 -0.09 -7.13 5.02
C ALA A 32 -0.21 -8.14 6.17
N VAL A 33 0.77 -8.16 7.09
CA VAL A 33 0.81 -9.12 8.20
C VAL A 33 -0.14 -8.71 9.34
N ARG A 34 -0.07 -7.45 9.79
CA ARG A 34 -0.82 -6.97 10.96
C ARG A 34 -2.18 -6.35 10.60
N GLY A 35 -2.45 -6.16 9.31
CA GLY A 35 -3.62 -5.44 8.82
C GLY A 35 -3.52 -3.92 9.03
N ALA A 36 -4.43 -3.18 8.38
CA ALA A 36 -4.47 -1.71 8.45
C ALA A 36 -4.55 -1.17 9.89
N GLN A 37 -5.22 -1.89 10.80
CA GLN A 37 -5.34 -1.49 12.21
C GLN A 37 -4.03 -1.65 13.00
N GLY A 38 -3.14 -2.55 12.56
CA GLY A 38 -1.85 -2.79 13.18
C GLY A 38 -0.73 -1.90 12.64
N THR A 39 -1.02 -1.03 11.68
CA THR A 39 -0.07 -0.02 11.17
C THR A 39 0.11 1.10 12.18
N VAL A 40 1.23 1.83 12.10
CA VAL A 40 1.51 2.98 12.98
C VAL A 40 0.34 3.98 12.96
N GLN A 41 -0.16 4.27 11.76
CA GLN A 41 -1.29 5.17 11.53
C GLN A 41 -2.58 4.62 12.13
N GLY A 42 -2.84 3.31 11.98
CA GLY A 42 -4.01 2.64 12.56
C GLY A 42 -4.01 2.68 14.08
N VAL A 43 -2.85 2.46 14.71
CA VAL A 43 -2.69 2.56 16.17
C VAL A 43 -2.93 3.98 16.65
N VAL A 44 -2.31 4.97 15.99
CA VAL A 44 -2.51 6.40 16.33
C VAL A 44 -3.98 6.80 16.19
N PHE A 45 -4.63 6.43 15.09
CA PHE A 45 -6.05 6.68 14.87
C PHE A 45 -6.91 6.03 15.96
N SER A 46 -6.67 4.75 16.27
CA SER A 46 -7.45 4.02 17.25
C SER A 46 -7.30 4.55 18.68
N ARG A 47 -6.12 5.08 19.04
CA ARG A 47 -5.82 5.56 20.39
C ARG A 47 -6.22 7.00 20.63
N TRP A 48 -6.06 7.89 19.65
CA TRP A 48 -6.26 9.33 19.87
C TRP A 48 -7.50 9.90 19.21
N ILE A 49 -7.88 9.36 18.04
CA ILE A 49 -8.96 9.93 17.22
C ILE A 49 -10.26 9.16 17.45
N ARG A 50 -10.23 7.84 17.36
CA ARG A 50 -11.39 6.96 17.49
C ARG A 50 -12.20 7.15 18.79
N PRO A 51 -11.60 7.37 19.98
CA PRO A 51 -12.36 7.59 21.21
C PRO A 51 -13.20 8.88 21.20
N ARG A 52 -12.88 9.82 20.32
CA ARG A 52 -13.59 11.11 20.18
C ARG A 52 -14.70 11.08 19.13
N LEU A 53 -14.83 9.98 18.39
CA LEU A 53 -15.84 9.82 17.32
C LEU A 53 -17.03 9.01 17.83
N ARG A 54 -18.22 9.29 17.30
CA ARG A 54 -19.41 8.48 17.59
C ARG A 54 -19.22 7.05 17.07
N PRO A 55 -19.78 6.03 17.72
CA PRO A 55 -19.71 4.65 17.24
C PRO A 55 -20.28 4.55 15.81
N THR A 56 -19.46 4.09 14.87
CA THR A 56 -19.90 3.77 13.50
C THR A 56 -20.32 2.31 13.44
N ALA A 57 -21.53 2.06 12.93
CA ALA A 57 -22.05 0.70 12.73
C ALA A 57 -21.50 0.06 11.45
N GLU A 58 -21.22 0.86 10.43
CA GLU A 58 -20.64 0.41 9.17
C GLU A 58 -19.10 0.42 9.27
N ARG A 59 -18.50 -0.79 9.20
CA ARG A 59 -17.07 -0.97 9.03
C ARG A 59 -16.84 -1.96 7.91
N GLU A 60 -15.94 -1.58 7.01
CA GLU A 60 -15.49 -2.44 5.92
C GLU A 60 -14.81 -3.72 6.45
N ASP A 61 -14.97 -4.84 5.75
CA ASP A 61 -14.26 -6.08 6.08
C ASP A 61 -12.74 -5.82 6.01
N PRO A 62 -11.93 -6.23 7.01
CA PRO A 62 -10.49 -6.05 6.98
C PRO A 62 -9.75 -6.92 5.94
N ARG A 63 -10.38 -7.94 5.34
CA ARG A 63 -9.72 -8.88 4.40
C ARG A 63 -9.33 -8.24 3.06
N PRO A 64 -10.21 -7.55 2.32
CA PRO A 64 -9.83 -6.92 1.04
C PRO A 64 -8.71 -5.87 1.19
N PRO A 65 -8.73 -4.98 2.21
CA PRO A 65 -7.63 -4.04 2.45
C PRO A 65 -6.29 -4.73 2.75
N ARG A 66 -6.28 -5.89 3.42
CA ARG A 66 -5.04 -6.67 3.62
C ARG A 66 -4.47 -7.19 2.31
N PHE A 67 -5.33 -7.68 1.41
CA PHE A 67 -4.90 -8.09 0.08
C PHE A 67 -4.29 -6.91 -0.70
N ALA A 68 -4.90 -5.73 -0.64
CA ALA A 68 -4.33 -4.53 -1.25
C ALA A 68 -2.93 -4.18 -0.71
N GLN A 69 -2.67 -4.38 0.59
CA GLN A 69 -1.33 -4.20 1.17
C GLN A 69 -0.32 -5.22 0.63
N VAL A 70 -0.73 -6.46 0.37
CA VAL A 70 0.12 -7.48 -0.27
C VAL A 70 0.47 -7.07 -1.70
N VAL A 71 -0.51 -6.58 -2.48
CA VAL A 71 -0.26 -6.10 -3.84
C VAL A 71 0.75 -4.94 -3.82
N GLY A 72 0.58 -3.97 -2.90
CA GLY A 72 1.53 -2.88 -2.71
C GLY A 72 2.94 -3.37 -2.32
N LEU A 73 3.03 -4.39 -1.48
CA LEU A 73 4.31 -5.04 -1.12
C LEU A 73 4.97 -5.70 -2.33
N VAL A 74 4.22 -6.39 -3.17
CA VAL A 74 4.76 -7.04 -4.38
C VAL A 74 5.31 -6.00 -5.36
N ILE A 75 4.56 -4.92 -5.61
CA ILE A 75 4.98 -3.83 -6.50
C ILE A 75 6.23 -3.13 -5.95
N THR A 76 6.19 -2.67 -4.71
CA THR A 76 7.32 -1.92 -4.13
C THR A 76 8.54 -2.82 -3.88
N GLY A 77 8.32 -4.06 -3.43
CA GLY A 77 9.36 -5.06 -3.21
C GLY A 77 10.06 -5.48 -4.50
N SER A 78 9.32 -5.72 -5.59
CA SER A 78 9.93 -5.98 -6.90
C SER A 78 10.78 -4.81 -7.38
N GLY A 79 10.32 -3.56 -7.19
CA GLY A 79 11.11 -2.36 -7.50
C GLY A 79 12.43 -2.30 -6.73
N VAL A 80 12.42 -2.63 -5.43
CA VAL A 80 13.64 -2.71 -4.61
C VAL A 80 14.57 -3.82 -5.07
N VAL A 81 14.05 -5.03 -5.33
CA VAL A 81 14.86 -6.16 -5.80
C VAL A 81 15.52 -5.83 -7.14
N LEU A 82 14.78 -5.28 -8.09
CA LEU A 82 15.30 -4.88 -9.40
C LEU A 82 16.37 -3.78 -9.28
N ALA A 83 16.19 -2.82 -8.38
CA ALA A 83 17.21 -1.79 -8.11
C ALA A 83 18.52 -2.40 -7.58
N VAL A 84 18.43 -3.37 -6.66
CA VAL A 84 19.62 -4.09 -6.15
C VAL A 84 20.32 -4.91 -7.25
N LEU A 85 19.56 -5.38 -8.25
CA LEU A 85 20.10 -6.04 -9.44
C LEU A 85 20.67 -5.07 -10.49
N GLY A 86 20.69 -3.77 -10.22
CA GLY A 86 21.26 -2.73 -11.09
C GLY A 86 20.26 -2.07 -12.04
N LEU A 87 18.96 -2.36 -11.94
CA LEU A 87 17.91 -1.71 -12.72
C LEU A 87 17.32 -0.53 -11.95
N ASP A 88 18.08 0.57 -11.88
CA ASP A 88 17.69 1.77 -11.12
C ASP A 88 16.36 2.38 -11.59
N ALA A 89 16.01 2.24 -12.87
CA ALA A 89 14.74 2.69 -13.43
C ALA A 89 13.52 2.00 -12.80
N ALA A 90 13.69 0.83 -12.17
CA ALA A 90 12.60 0.11 -11.51
C ALA A 90 12.05 0.85 -10.29
N VAL A 91 12.87 1.67 -9.61
CA VAL A 91 12.47 2.43 -8.42
C VAL A 91 11.38 3.44 -8.72
N PRO A 92 11.57 4.43 -9.63
CA PRO A 92 10.53 5.41 -9.94
C PRO A 92 9.32 4.76 -10.62
N VAL A 93 9.49 3.70 -11.41
CA VAL A 93 8.37 2.97 -12.02
C VAL A 93 7.50 2.33 -10.95
N ALA A 94 8.08 1.57 -10.03
CA ALA A 94 7.34 0.95 -8.93
C ALA A 94 6.68 2.00 -8.03
N ALA A 95 7.40 3.08 -7.71
CA ALA A 95 6.87 4.19 -6.91
C ALA A 95 5.67 4.86 -7.60
N GLY A 96 5.75 5.09 -8.92
CA GLY A 96 4.69 5.67 -9.73
C GLY A 96 3.44 4.81 -9.76
N VAL A 97 3.58 3.50 -10.01
CA VAL A 97 2.45 2.56 -10.00
C VAL A 97 1.77 2.52 -8.63
N ALA A 98 2.57 2.42 -7.56
CA ALA A 98 2.04 2.44 -6.19
C ALA A 98 1.36 3.78 -5.84
N LEU A 99 1.87 4.90 -6.37
CA LEU A 99 1.29 6.22 -6.13
C LEU A 99 -0.04 6.38 -6.85
N VAL A 100 -0.16 5.90 -8.09
CA VAL A 100 -1.43 5.90 -8.84
C VAL A 100 -2.48 5.09 -8.08
N ALA A 101 -2.14 3.89 -7.61
CA ALA A 101 -3.05 3.07 -6.82
C ALA A 101 -3.49 3.78 -5.53
N ALA A 102 -2.56 4.43 -4.83
CA ALA A 102 -2.86 5.20 -3.62
C ALA A 102 -3.73 6.44 -3.91
N PHE A 103 -3.47 7.12 -5.03
CA PHE A 103 -4.23 8.29 -5.48
C PHE A 103 -5.68 7.93 -5.80
N LEU A 104 -5.91 6.84 -6.56
CA LEU A 104 -7.26 6.38 -6.88
C LEU A 104 -8.08 6.08 -5.62
N ASN A 105 -7.44 5.45 -4.63
CA ASN A 105 -8.06 5.18 -3.35
C ASN A 105 -8.37 6.46 -2.55
N ALA A 106 -7.50 7.46 -2.61
CA ALA A 106 -7.69 8.72 -1.88
C ALA A 106 -8.69 9.68 -2.56
N ALA A 107 -8.67 9.77 -3.88
CA ALA A 107 -9.48 10.72 -4.65
C ALA A 107 -10.89 10.20 -4.94
N PHE A 108 -11.01 8.91 -5.28
CA PHE A 108 -12.29 8.30 -5.71
C PHE A 108 -12.85 7.30 -4.70
N GLY A 109 -12.14 7.04 -3.59
CA GLY A 109 -12.49 5.94 -2.69
C GLY A 109 -12.32 4.56 -3.34
N PHE A 110 -11.63 4.48 -4.48
CA PHE A 110 -11.54 3.26 -5.28
C PHE A 110 -10.31 2.44 -4.89
N CYS A 111 -10.54 1.36 -4.14
CA CYS A 111 -9.49 0.40 -3.78
C CYS A 111 -9.36 -0.67 -4.88
N LEU A 112 -8.45 -0.45 -5.85
CA LEU A 112 -8.18 -1.40 -6.93
C LEU A 112 -7.90 -2.83 -6.42
N GLY A 113 -7.15 -2.94 -5.31
CA GLY A 113 -6.88 -4.24 -4.67
C GLY A 113 -8.15 -4.94 -4.15
N CYS A 114 -9.10 -4.17 -3.63
CA CYS A 114 -10.35 -4.71 -3.08
C CYS A 114 -11.25 -5.25 -4.20
N GLU A 115 -11.36 -4.53 -5.31
CA GLU A 115 -12.09 -5.00 -6.50
C GLU A 115 -11.44 -6.23 -7.13
N MET A 116 -10.10 -6.26 -7.25
CA MET A 116 -9.37 -7.44 -7.72
C MET A 116 -9.63 -8.67 -6.83
N TYR A 117 -9.67 -8.48 -5.51
CA TYR A 117 -9.99 -9.57 -4.57
C TYR A 117 -11.39 -10.12 -4.78
N VAL A 118 -12.40 -9.23 -4.88
CA VAL A 118 -13.80 -9.63 -5.10
C VAL A 118 -13.98 -10.29 -6.47
N LEU A 119 -13.39 -9.72 -7.52
CA LEU A 119 -13.43 -10.27 -8.87
C LEU A 119 -12.77 -11.66 -8.92
N GLY A 120 -11.59 -11.80 -8.32
CA GLY A 120 -10.90 -13.08 -8.20
C GLY A 120 -11.76 -14.13 -7.49
N ARG A 121 -12.37 -13.77 -6.36
CA ARG A 121 -13.31 -14.65 -5.64
C ARG A 121 -14.51 -15.04 -6.51
N ARG A 122 -15.08 -14.13 -7.30
CA ARG A 122 -16.20 -14.45 -8.21
C ARG A 122 -15.79 -15.41 -9.32
N VAL A 123 -14.60 -15.27 -9.89
CA VAL A 123 -14.09 -16.17 -10.93
C VAL A 123 -13.78 -17.55 -10.35
N LEU A 124 -13.07 -17.61 -9.22
CA LEU A 124 -12.71 -18.87 -8.55
C LEU A 124 -13.92 -19.65 -8.01
N HIS A 125 -15.03 -19.00 -7.67
CA HIS A 125 -16.27 -19.69 -7.29
C HIS A 125 -17.08 -20.21 -8.47
N ARG A 126 -16.78 -19.78 -9.71
CA ARG A 126 -17.45 -20.24 -10.93
C ARG A 126 -16.72 -21.40 -11.62
N ALA A 127 -15.48 -21.69 -11.22
CA ALA A 127 -14.69 -22.83 -11.65
C ALA A 127 -14.94 -24.02 -10.72
#